data_AF-A0A0T1SIX6-F1
#
_entry.id   AF-A0A0T1SIX6-F1
#
_cell.length_a   1.000
_cell.length_b   1.000
_cell.length_c   1.000
_cell.angle_alpha   90.00
_cell.angle_beta   90.00
_cell.angle_gamma   90.00
#
_symmetry.space_group_name_H-M   'P 1'
#
loop_
_entity.id
_entity.type
_entity.pdbx_description
1 polymer ?
#
loop_
_entity_poly.entity_id
_entity_poly.type
_entity_poly.pdbx_seq_one_letter_code
_entity_poly.pdbx_strand_id
1 'polypeptide(L)'
;MWLWTLGHRHDPECLTYLTLNRAEHRHRRLRLVFREGPGRIVAGYPFGAGDIASADGGILNLNEPGVVRRFLDEATARGLHPEAHGVHDEDGWPLYDSLTATEQA
;
A
#
# COMPACT_ATOMS: atom_id res chain seq x y z
N MET A 1 -1.22 3.23 18.72
CA MET A 1 -2.34 3.01 17.76
C MET A 1 -1.89 3.44 16.38
N TRP A 2 -2.20 2.67 15.35
CA TRP A 2 -1.91 3.00 13.96
C TRP A 2 -3.16 3.54 13.27
N LEU A 3 -2.97 4.58 12.46
CA LEU A 3 -3.98 5.16 11.60
C LEU A 3 -3.57 4.91 10.16
N TRP A 4 -4.55 4.61 9.32
CA TRP A 4 -4.32 4.47 7.88
C TRP A 4 -5.36 5.27 7.10
N THR A 5 -4.97 5.70 5.92
CA THR A 5 -5.86 6.38 4.97
C THR A 5 -5.54 5.85 3.59
N LEU A 6 -6.59 5.39 2.91
CA LEU A 6 -6.52 5.00 1.52
C LEU A 6 -6.93 6.18 0.65
N GLY A 7 -6.17 6.45 -0.40
CA GLY A 7 -6.56 7.39 -1.43
C GLY A 7 -6.35 6.80 -2.81
N HIS A 8 -7.11 7.33 -3.75
CA HIS A 8 -7.01 6.98 -5.15
C HIS A 8 -6.98 8.28 -5.96
N ARG A 9 -6.11 8.35 -6.97
CA ARG A 9 -5.98 9.51 -7.85
C ARG A 9 -5.81 9.01 -9.28
N HIS A 10 -6.45 9.73 -10.20
CA HIS A 10 -6.29 9.53 -11.63
C HIS A 10 -5.48 10.71 -12.17
N ASP A 11 -4.20 10.51 -12.51
CA ASP A 11 -3.38 11.55 -13.15
C ASP A 11 -2.11 10.95 -13.78
N PRO A 12 -1.93 10.94 -15.12
CA PRO A 12 -2.87 10.47 -16.15
C PRO A 12 -3.23 8.97 -16.04
N GLU A 13 -2.54 8.25 -15.16
CA GLU A 13 -2.72 6.85 -14.80
C GLU A 13 -3.40 6.75 -13.43
N CYS A 14 -4.10 5.65 -13.16
CA CYS A 14 -4.71 5.30 -11.90
C CYS A 14 -3.62 4.98 -10.88
N LEU A 15 -3.66 5.67 -9.76
CA LEU A 15 -2.71 5.51 -8.67
C LEU A 15 -3.49 5.34 -7.37
N THR A 16 -3.15 4.30 -6.62
CA THR A 16 -3.70 4.06 -5.29
C THR A 16 -2.59 4.26 -4.29
N TYR A 17 -2.87 4.93 -3.18
CA TYR A 17 -1.88 5.13 -2.14
C TYR A 17 -2.44 4.81 -0.76
N LEU A 18 -1.67 4.05 0.01
CA LEU A 18 -1.94 3.71 1.40
C LEU A 18 -1.03 4.56 2.28
N THR A 19 -1.62 5.49 3.02
CA THR A 19 -0.91 6.29 4.00
C THR A 19 -1.01 5.64 5.37
N LEU A 20 0.11 5.41 6.03
CA LEU A 20 0.27 4.83 7.35
C LEU A 20 0.92 5.85 8.28
N ASN A 21 0.35 6.05 9.47
CA ASN A 21 0.98 6.89 10.49
C ASN A 21 0.63 6.41 11.89
N ARG A 22 1.52 6.69 12.85
CA ARG A 22 1.19 6.50 14.27
C ARG A 22 0.30 7.63 14.76
N ALA A 23 -0.65 7.32 15.63
CA ALA A 23 -1.50 8.33 16.28
C ALA A 23 -0.66 9.33 17.11
N GLU A 24 0.39 8.85 17.77
CA GLU A 24 1.34 9.66 18.55
C GLU A 24 2.23 10.57 17.67
N HIS A 25 2.39 10.24 16.39
CA HIS A 25 3.26 10.93 15.44
C HIS A 25 2.54 11.19 14.11
N ARG A 26 1.39 11.88 14.17
CA ARG A 26 0.55 12.21 12.99
C ARG A 26 1.25 12.98 11.86
N HIS A 27 2.42 13.54 12.14
CA HIS A 27 3.24 14.30 11.20
C HIS A 27 4.30 13.44 10.50
N ARG A 28 4.44 12.17 10.88
CA ARG A 28 5.32 11.18 10.26
C ARG A 28 4.45 10.17 9.52
N ARG A 29 4.35 10.31 8.21
CA ARG A 29 3.42 9.54 7.39
C ARG A 29 4.20 8.79 6.33
N LEU A 30 4.09 7.47 6.33
CA LEU A 30 4.56 6.63 5.24
C LEU A 30 3.43 6.49 4.23
N ARG A 31 3.65 6.86 2.97
CA ARG A 31 2.68 6.71 1.89
C ARG A 31 3.20 5.68 0.90
N LEU A 32 2.63 4.49 0.95
CA LEU A 32 2.89 3.44 -0.03
C LEU A 32 2.11 3.77 -1.30
N VAL A 33 2.80 3.93 -2.41
CA VAL A 33 2.22 4.32 -3.69
C VAL A 33 2.20 3.10 -4.61
N PHE A 34 1.01 2.78 -5.11
CA PHE A 34 0.76 1.74 -6.10
C PHE A 34 0.35 2.42 -7.39
N ARG A 35 1.25 2.41 -8.38
CA ARG A 35 0.97 2.92 -9.73
C ARG A 35 0.44 1.77 -10.59
N GLU A 36 -0.60 2.01 -11.39
CA GLU A 36 -0.94 1.06 -12.45
C GLU A 36 0.24 0.89 -13.42
N GLY A 37 0.29 -0.25 -14.09
CA GLY A 37 1.33 -0.56 -15.05
C GLY A 37 1.18 -1.96 -15.64
N PRO A 38 2.14 -2.41 -16.46
CA PRO A 38 2.07 -3.72 -17.09
C PRO A 38 1.96 -4.84 -16.04
N GLY A 39 0.85 -5.56 -16.03
CA GLY A 39 0.60 -6.63 -15.05
C GLY A 39 0.41 -6.14 -13.61
N ARG A 40 0.09 -4.84 -13.42
CA ARG A 40 -0.16 -4.20 -12.13
C ARG A 40 -1.50 -3.47 -12.18
N ILE A 41 -2.46 -3.98 -11.43
CA ILE A 41 -3.83 -3.50 -11.36
C ILE A 41 -4.01 -2.78 -10.03
N VAL A 42 -4.61 -1.60 -10.07
CA VAL A 42 -4.98 -0.84 -8.88
C VAL A 42 -6.46 -0.53 -8.89
N ALA A 43 -6.98 -0.12 -7.74
CA ALA A 43 -8.38 0.20 -7.52
C ALA A 43 -8.94 1.06 -8.65
N GLY A 44 -10.13 0.72 -9.14
CA GLY A 44 -10.71 1.32 -10.33
C GLY A 44 -11.52 0.28 -11.10
N TYR A 45 -12.47 0.71 -11.92
CA TYR A 45 -13.38 -0.21 -12.61
C TYR A 45 -12.62 -1.18 -13.55
N PRO A 46 -12.89 -2.51 -13.51
CA PRO A 46 -13.97 -3.21 -12.81
C PRO A 46 -13.68 -3.69 -11.37
N PHE A 47 -12.51 -3.36 -10.80
CA PHE A 47 -12.09 -3.75 -9.45
C PHE A 47 -12.70 -2.84 -8.36
N GLY A 48 -12.82 -3.37 -7.15
CA GLY A 48 -13.34 -2.67 -6.00
C GLY A 48 -12.44 -1.53 -5.53
N ALA A 49 -13.01 -0.60 -4.77
CA ALA A 49 -12.21 0.43 -4.11
C ALA A 49 -11.14 -0.22 -3.22
N GLY A 50 -9.89 0.19 -3.40
CA GLY A 50 -8.75 -0.32 -2.65
C GLY A 50 -8.19 -1.68 -3.09
N ASP A 51 -8.74 -2.32 -4.11
CA ASP A 51 -8.14 -3.54 -4.66
C ASP A 51 -6.82 -3.23 -5.36
N ILE A 52 -5.81 -4.04 -5.10
CA ILE A 52 -4.57 -4.07 -5.87
C ILE A 52 -4.26 -5.51 -6.24
N ALA A 53 -3.78 -5.73 -7.46
CA ALA A 53 -3.45 -7.05 -7.93
C ALA A 53 -2.27 -6.98 -8.91
N SER A 54 -1.56 -8.09 -9.05
CA SER A 54 -0.57 -8.28 -10.09
C SER A 54 -0.90 -9.53 -10.88
N ALA A 55 -0.49 -9.58 -12.14
CA ALA A 55 -0.69 -10.73 -13.02
C ALA A 55 -0.07 -12.02 -12.46
N ASP A 56 0.98 -11.92 -11.64
CA ASP A 56 1.69 -13.04 -11.02
C ASP A 56 1.26 -13.29 -9.55
N GLY A 57 0.32 -12.49 -9.03
CA GLY A 57 -0.04 -12.48 -7.61
C GLY A 57 -1.55 -12.54 -7.34
N GLY A 58 -1.91 -12.55 -6.05
CA GLY A 58 -3.31 -12.54 -5.59
C GLY A 58 -3.91 -11.14 -5.48
N ILE A 59 -5.24 -11.03 -5.51
CA ILE A 59 -5.91 -9.74 -5.27
C ILE A 59 -5.83 -9.42 -3.76
N LEU A 60 -5.31 -8.25 -3.42
CA LEU A 60 -5.27 -7.74 -2.04
C LEU A 60 -6.13 -6.48 -1.92
N ASN A 61 -6.97 -6.41 -0.89
CA ASN A 61 -7.82 -5.24 -0.66
C ASN A 61 -7.27 -4.35 0.46
N LEU A 62 -6.91 -3.11 0.12
CA LEU A 62 -6.33 -2.13 1.04
C LEU A 62 -7.35 -1.49 2.02
N ASN A 63 -8.65 -1.80 1.90
CA ASN A 63 -9.64 -1.48 2.94
C ASN A 63 -9.68 -2.54 4.04
N GLU A 64 -9.15 -3.75 3.79
CA GLU A 64 -9.14 -4.78 4.80
C GLU A 64 -8.05 -4.51 5.85
N PRO A 65 -8.39 -4.43 7.14
CA PRO A 65 -7.42 -4.14 8.19
C PRO A 65 -6.35 -5.23 8.32
N GLY A 66 -6.68 -6.48 7.95
CA GLY A 66 -5.73 -7.59 7.91
C GLY A 66 -4.64 -7.38 6.85
N VAL A 67 -5.03 -6.97 5.64
CA VAL A 67 -4.10 -6.64 4.54
C VAL A 67 -3.24 -5.44 4.93
N VAL A 68 -3.85 -4.36 5.42
CA VAL A 68 -3.12 -3.18 5.90
C VAL A 68 -2.12 -3.53 6.99
N ARG A 69 -2.47 -4.44 7.91
CA ARG A 69 -1.56 -4.91 8.96
C ARG A 69 -0.35 -5.63 8.37
N ARG A 70 -0.53 -6.46 7.35
CA ARG A 70 0.58 -7.16 6.67
C ARG A 70 1.53 -6.18 5.97
N PHE A 71 0.98 -5.18 5.26
CA PHE A 71 1.79 -4.11 4.68
C PHE A 71 2.56 -3.32 5.74
N LEU A 72 1.92 -3.03 6.86
CA LEU A 72 2.56 -2.35 7.98
C LEU A 72 3.70 -3.19 8.58
N ASP A 73 3.50 -4.50 8.75
CA ASP A 73 4.51 -5.41 9.29
C ASP A 73 5.74 -5.47 8.37
N GLU A 74 5.53 -5.72 7.07
CA GLU A 74 6.61 -5.75 6.07
C GLU A 74 7.34 -4.39 5.97
N ALA A 75 6.60 -3.27 5.96
CA ALA A 75 7.21 -1.95 5.95
C ALA A 75 8.03 -1.68 7.23
N THR A 76 7.60 -2.23 8.37
CA THR A 76 8.34 -2.16 9.63
C THR A 76 9.59 -3.02 9.58
N ALA A 77 9.49 -4.24 9.08
CA ALA A 77 10.61 -5.17 8.93
C ALA A 77 11.69 -4.60 8.00
N ARG A 78 11.29 -3.85 6.97
CA ARG A 78 12.18 -3.15 6.04
C ARG A 78 12.68 -1.79 6.55
N GLY A 79 12.22 -1.32 7.72
CA GLY A 79 12.63 -0.04 8.28
C GLY A 79 12.15 1.19 7.48
N LEU A 80 11.06 1.07 6.73
CA LEU A 80 10.53 2.13 5.87
C LEU A 80 9.80 3.25 6.65
N HIS A 81 9.77 3.17 7.98
CA HIS A 81 9.10 4.20 8.79
C HIS A 81 9.89 5.50 8.78
N PRO A 82 9.24 6.61 8.43
CA PRO A 82 9.93 7.88 8.39
C PRO A 82 10.25 8.40 9.79
N GLU A 83 11.51 8.74 10.00
CA GLU A 83 11.98 9.43 11.21
C GLU A 83 11.72 10.94 11.14
N ALA A 84 11.71 11.49 9.91
CA ALA A 84 11.49 12.90 9.64
C ALA A 84 9.99 13.27 9.61
N HIS A 85 9.72 14.55 9.87
CA HIS A 85 8.38 15.11 9.67
C HIS A 85 8.09 15.24 8.18
N GLY A 86 6.95 14.71 7.73
CA GLY A 86 6.55 14.75 6.32
C GLY A 86 5.72 13.55 5.90
N VAL A 87 5.36 13.57 4.62
CA VAL A 87 4.85 12.41 3.88
C VAL A 87 6.02 11.82 3.10
N HIS A 88 6.33 10.57 3.37
CA HIS A 88 7.39 9.84 2.66
C HIS A 88 6.75 8.85 1.70
N ASP A 89 6.97 9.09 0.41
CA ASP A 89 6.47 8.28 -0.69
C ASP A 89 7.39 7.11 -0.95
N GLU A 90 6.87 5.90 -0.76
CA GLU A 90 7.59 4.66 -1.05
C GLU A 90 6.79 3.84 -2.06
N ASP A 91 7.48 3.10 -2.93
CA ASP A 91 6.82 2.22 -3.88
C ASP A 91 6.24 0.98 -3.16
N GLY A 92 4.93 0.76 -3.30
CA GLY A 92 4.21 -0.28 -2.59
C GLY A 92 4.33 -1.68 -3.21
N TRP A 93 4.72 -1.77 -4.48
CA TRP A 93 4.75 -3.03 -5.22
C TRP A 93 5.74 -4.06 -4.66
N PRO A 94 7.00 -3.70 -4.28
CA PRO A 94 7.93 -4.64 -3.66
C PRO A 94 7.45 -5.23 -2.34
N LEU A 95 6.55 -4.54 -1.62
CA LEU A 95 5.91 -5.07 -0.41
C LEU A 95 4.79 -6.04 -0.80
N TYR A 96 3.98 -5.67 -1.79
CA TYR A 96 2.95 -6.54 -2.34
C TYR A 96 3.53 -7.87 -2.85
N ASP A 97 4.62 -7.83 -3.64
CA ASP A 97 5.24 -9.04 -4.20
C ASP A 97 5.74 -9.99 -3.10
N SER A 98 6.28 -9.44 -2.01
CA SER A 98 6.72 -10.20 -0.83
C SER A 98 5.55 -10.89 -0.13
N LEU A 99 4.45 -10.15 0.05
CA LEU A 99 3.25 -10.66 0.69
C LEU A 99 2.58 -11.76 -0.14
N THR A 100 2.48 -11.59 -1.46
CA THR A 100 1.84 -12.59 -2.32
C THR A 100 2.72 -13.81 -2.56
N ALA A 101 4.05 -13.67 -2.59
CA ALA A 101 4.96 -14.81 -2.66
C ALA A 101 4.87 -15.69 -1.41
N THR A 102 4.66 -15.08 -0.23
CA THR A 102 4.52 -15.81 1.04
C THR A 102 3.20 -16.58 1.14
N GLU A 103 2.12 -16.11 0.50
CA GLU A 103 0.82 -16.81 0.49
C GLU A 103 0.74 -17.97 -0.53
N GLN A 104 1.78 -18.19 -1.33
CA GLN A 104 1.89 -19.33 -2.25
C GLN A 104 2.82 -20.43 -1.73
N ALA A 105 3.32 -20.32 -0.49
CA ALA A 105 4.22 -21.28 0.16
C ALA A 105 3.50 -22.24 1.12
#